data_AF-A0A452I7W3-F1
#
_entry.id   AF-A0A452I7W3-F1
#
_cell.length_a   1.000
_cell.length_b   1.000
_cell.length_c   1.000
_cell.angle_alpha   90.00
_cell.angle_beta   90.00
_cell.angle_gamma   90.00
#
_symmetry.space_group_name_H-M   'P 1'
#
loop_
_entity.id
_entity.type
_entity.pdbx_description
1 polymer ?
#
loop_
_entity_poly.entity_id
_entity_poly.type
_entity_poly.pdbx_seq_one_letter_code
_entity_poly.pdbx_strand_id
1 'polypeptide(L)'
;MMLLSLRLLLGAVLAGTFLSLYVARLELCDPPHRLMVVMVAGFFWVAGELLLPGLAVLCRQWRLLQGAVTLTLAVLATCWGCPSLFPESPRWLLATRQLEKGRKGLRALAEGNGVSLEDEFYSQEHLLAELESEGAPLPCYHTLCEVFSTRVIWKNSLILGFTAFIGSGIQHCFTRNLAPYLPQFHFSYFLLAALEAAACLFLCVTVNRVGRRPILLLCTILTGIASLLLLALTQYLLDWIILILSVLGIAYSQAVTMLSIFFASEVLPTVVRGAGLGLIMAASFVGKAAGPIMDIQNNRGFFLHHVVFASFAILSVLSIMLLPESKGRGLPESLHDGESQRRPPLFRSSRRRDQLPLLSPQSAGHAPEAQDYAHLVTATKKMLSSHRRTPPRDRQLLLEPTPGSDPQQEI
;
A
#
# COMPACT_ATOMS: atom_id res chain seq x y z
N MET A 1 21.76 -6.63 29.36
CA MET A 1 20.43 -6.04 29.59
C MET A 1 20.28 -4.67 28.96
N MET A 2 21.09 -3.65 29.31
CA MET A 2 20.99 -2.31 28.72
C MET A 2 21.01 -2.27 27.17
N LEU A 3 21.96 -2.96 26.53
CA LEU A 3 22.02 -3.03 25.06
C LEU A 3 20.77 -3.66 24.44
N LEU A 4 20.21 -4.69 25.07
CA LEU A 4 19.01 -5.38 24.60
C LEU A 4 17.80 -4.46 24.67
N SER A 5 17.63 -3.75 25.79
CA SER A 5 16.56 -2.75 25.98
C SER A 5 16.66 -1.63 24.93
N LEU A 6 17.87 -1.10 24.71
CA LEU A 6 18.10 -0.06 23.69
C LEU A 6 17.82 -0.56 22.26
N ARG A 7 18.18 -1.81 21.94
CA ARG A 7 17.88 -2.43 20.63
C ARG A 7 16.37 -2.66 20.44
N LEU A 8 15.66 -3.05 21.50
CA LEU A 8 14.20 -3.18 21.48
C LEU A 8 13.51 -1.83 21.24
N LEU A 9 13.92 -0.79 21.98
CA LEU A 9 13.43 0.58 21.80
C LEU A 9 13.70 1.08 20.38
N LEU A 10 14.93 0.90 19.88
CA LEU A 10 15.29 1.29 18.51
C LEU A 10 14.45 0.53 17.47
N GLY A 11 14.22 -0.77 17.66
CA GLY A 11 13.37 -1.58 16.79
C GLY A 11 11.92 -1.08 16.76
N ALA A 12 11.35 -0.72 17.92
CA ALA A 12 10.01 -0.15 18.01
C ALA A 12 9.91 1.20 17.29
N VAL A 13 10.89 2.10 17.48
CA VAL A 13 10.95 3.40 16.80
C VAL A 13 11.08 3.21 15.28
N LEU A 14 11.93 2.30 14.82
CA LEU A 14 12.10 1.99 13.40
C LEU A 14 10.82 1.42 12.78
N ALA A 15 10.13 0.50 13.47
CA ALA A 15 8.87 -0.07 13.00
C ALA A 15 7.77 1.00 12.87
N GLY A 16 7.65 1.88 13.87
CA GLY A 16 6.72 3.02 13.83
C GLY A 16 7.06 3.99 12.70
N THR A 17 8.33 4.35 12.55
CA THR A 17 8.80 5.26 11.48
C THR A 17 8.53 4.68 10.09
N PHE A 18 8.82 3.39 9.90
CA PHE A 18 8.55 2.70 8.64
C PHE A 18 7.06 2.71 8.30
N LEU A 19 6.20 2.40 9.28
CA LEU A 19 4.75 2.42 9.11
C LEU A 19 4.24 3.81 8.74
N SER A 20 4.66 4.85 9.47
CA SER A 20 4.26 6.24 9.19
C SER A 20 4.69 6.71 7.81
N LEU A 21 5.95 6.43 7.43
CA LEU A 21 6.44 6.73 6.08
C LEU A 21 5.64 5.98 5.01
N TYR A 22 5.29 4.72 5.27
CA TYR A 22 4.53 3.90 4.33
C TYR A 22 3.12 4.47 4.09
N VAL A 23 2.42 4.85 5.15
CA VAL A 23 1.10 5.48 5.08
C VAL A 23 1.18 6.84 4.39
N ALA A 24 2.13 7.70 4.78
CA ALA A 24 2.30 9.03 4.20
C ALA A 24 2.51 8.96 2.68
N ARG A 25 3.40 8.09 2.20
CA ARG A 25 3.64 7.87 0.76
C ARG A 25 2.37 7.51 0.00
N LEU A 26 1.55 6.61 0.55
CA LEU A 26 0.32 6.15 -0.10
C LEU A 26 -0.76 7.22 -0.15
N GLU A 27 -0.83 8.05 0.89
CA GLU A 27 -1.88 9.04 1.04
C GLU A 27 -1.60 10.32 0.25
N LEU A 28 -0.32 10.69 0.13
CA LEU A 28 0.14 11.80 -0.72
C LEU A 28 0.06 11.48 -2.23
N CYS A 29 0.00 10.20 -2.61
CA CYS A 29 0.01 9.81 -4.02
C CYS A 29 -1.40 9.59 -4.62
N ASP A 30 -1.49 9.92 -5.91
CA ASP A 30 -2.65 9.63 -6.74
C ASP A 30 -2.85 8.12 -6.99
N PRO A 31 -4.10 7.63 -7.05
CA PRO A 31 -4.42 6.22 -7.28
C PRO A 31 -3.60 5.49 -8.35
N PRO A 32 -3.38 6.03 -9.57
CA PRO A 32 -2.62 5.33 -10.61
C PRO A 32 -1.13 5.16 -10.30
N HIS A 33 -0.54 6.05 -9.49
CA HIS A 33 0.90 6.08 -9.23
C HIS A 33 1.30 5.37 -7.93
N ARG A 34 0.35 5.02 -7.05
CA ARG A 34 0.61 4.40 -5.73
C ARG A 34 1.50 3.17 -5.80
N LEU A 35 1.20 2.23 -6.71
CA LEU A 35 2.03 1.03 -6.87
C LEU A 35 3.47 1.41 -7.18
N MET A 36 3.68 2.33 -8.13
CA MET A 36 5.02 2.72 -8.55
C MET A 36 5.79 3.39 -7.41
N VAL A 37 5.16 4.26 -6.63
CA VAL A 37 5.80 4.94 -5.50
C VAL A 37 6.17 3.95 -4.39
N VAL A 38 5.30 2.98 -4.07
CA VAL A 38 5.62 1.93 -3.10
C VAL A 38 6.80 1.09 -3.58
N MET A 39 6.83 0.73 -4.86
CA MET A 39 7.89 -0.11 -5.43
C MET A 39 9.23 0.64 -5.53
N VAL A 40 9.24 1.92 -5.91
CA VAL A 40 10.43 2.78 -5.89
C VAL A 40 11.03 2.81 -4.49
N ALA A 41 10.20 2.95 -3.46
CA ALA A 41 10.69 2.89 -2.09
C ALA A 41 11.20 1.50 -1.68
N GLY A 42 10.67 0.42 -2.25
CA GLY A 42 11.24 -0.93 -2.14
C GLY A 42 12.65 -1.02 -2.74
N PHE A 43 12.91 -0.39 -3.88
CA PHE A 43 14.26 -0.34 -4.44
C PHE A 43 15.22 0.46 -3.55
N PHE A 44 14.77 1.55 -2.91
CA PHE A 44 15.59 2.27 -1.92
C PHE A 44 15.89 1.41 -0.69
N TRP A 45 14.94 0.57 -0.25
CA TRP A 45 15.16 -0.40 0.81
C TRP A 45 16.28 -1.39 0.43
N VAL A 46 16.18 -2.02 -0.74
CA VAL A 46 17.21 -2.94 -1.23
C VAL A 46 18.57 -2.25 -1.42
N ALA A 47 18.60 -1.01 -1.91
CA ALA A 47 19.83 -0.25 -2.02
C ALA A 47 20.48 -0.01 -0.64
N GLY A 48 19.68 0.27 0.38
CA GLY A 48 20.14 0.38 1.77
C GLY A 48 20.71 -0.94 2.29
N GLU A 49 20.06 -2.08 2.01
CA GLU A 49 20.59 -3.40 2.35
C GLU A 49 21.92 -3.66 1.64
N LEU A 50 22.03 -3.40 0.34
CA LEU A 50 23.27 -3.61 -0.42
C LEU A 50 24.42 -2.70 0.03
N LEU A 51 24.13 -1.51 0.54
CA LEU A 51 25.12 -0.56 1.06
C LEU A 51 25.69 -0.98 2.42
N LEU A 52 24.90 -1.66 3.25
CA LEU A 52 25.24 -1.97 4.64
C LEU A 52 26.55 -2.77 4.81
N PRO A 53 26.85 -3.82 4.02
CA PRO A 53 28.16 -4.50 4.09
C PRO A 53 29.34 -3.58 3.76
N GLY A 54 29.18 -2.67 2.80
CA GLY A 54 30.21 -1.70 2.44
C GLY A 54 30.53 -0.75 3.59
N LEU A 55 29.50 -0.25 4.28
CA LEU A 55 29.65 0.55 5.49
C LEU A 55 30.28 -0.25 6.64
N ALA A 56 29.95 -1.54 6.76
CA ALA A 56 30.54 -2.41 7.77
C ALA A 56 32.05 -2.60 7.56
N VAL A 57 32.49 -2.79 6.31
CA VAL A 57 33.92 -2.88 5.95
C VAL A 57 34.64 -1.56 6.20
N LEU A 58 34.01 -0.41 5.91
CA LEU A 58 34.61 0.91 6.11
C LEU A 58 34.78 1.25 7.60
N CYS A 59 33.75 1.01 8.41
CA CYS A 59 33.76 1.38 9.83
C CYS A 59 34.68 0.49 10.66
N ARG A 60 34.94 -0.78 10.25
CA ARG A 60 35.70 -1.86 10.92
C ARG A 60 35.30 -2.21 12.36
N GLN A 61 34.75 -1.25 13.11
CA GLN A 61 34.24 -1.35 14.47
C GLN A 61 32.72 -1.26 14.46
N TRP A 62 32.06 -2.24 15.06
CA TRP A 62 30.60 -2.30 15.14
C TRP A 62 29.97 -1.11 15.88
N ARG A 63 30.71 -0.50 16.83
CA ARG A 63 30.24 0.67 17.60
C ARG A 63 30.15 1.92 16.73
N LEU A 64 31.16 2.15 15.87
CA LEU A 64 31.17 3.27 14.93
C LEU A 64 30.07 3.10 13.87
N LEU A 65 29.89 1.86 13.38
CA LEU A 65 28.81 1.53 12.46
C LEU A 65 27.43 1.82 13.09
N GLN A 66 27.22 1.36 14.32
CA GLN A 66 25.96 1.60 15.03
C GLN A 66 25.75 3.10 15.30
N GLY A 67 26.80 3.83 15.69
CA GLY A 67 26.78 5.28 15.88
C GLY A 67 26.41 6.04 14.61
N ALA A 68 27.02 5.69 13.47
CA ALA A 68 26.74 6.30 12.18
C ALA A 68 25.28 6.09 11.74
N VAL A 69 24.76 4.87 11.90
CA VAL A 69 23.35 4.56 11.60
C VAL A 69 22.42 5.36 12.52
N THR A 70 22.67 5.38 13.83
CA THR A 70 21.84 6.15 14.77
C THR A 70 21.90 7.65 14.52
N LEU A 71 23.06 8.19 14.14
CA LEU A 71 23.20 9.61 13.80
C LEU A 71 22.40 9.95 12.53
N THR A 72 22.49 9.10 11.51
CA THR A 72 21.71 9.28 10.27
C THR A 72 20.20 9.27 10.56
N LEU A 73 19.74 8.34 11.39
CA LEU A 73 18.34 8.28 11.83
C LEU A 73 17.94 9.50 12.66
N ALA A 74 18.81 9.99 13.55
CA ALA A 74 18.54 11.17 14.37
C ALA A 74 18.42 12.43 13.52
N VAL A 75 19.30 12.63 12.53
CA VAL A 75 19.22 13.73 11.58
C VAL A 75 17.91 13.65 10.78
N LEU A 76 17.56 12.48 10.27
CA LEU A 76 16.29 12.28 9.57
C LEU A 76 15.08 12.57 10.47
N ALA A 77 15.13 12.18 11.75
CA ALA A 77 14.06 12.48 12.72
C ALA A 77 13.95 13.99 12.99
N THR A 78 15.06 14.73 13.05
CA THR A 78 15.02 16.20 13.18
C THR A 78 14.41 16.86 11.94
N CYS A 79 14.68 16.33 10.73
CA CYS A 79 14.05 16.80 9.50
C CYS A 79 12.56 16.47 9.45
N TRP A 80 12.13 15.32 10.01
CA TRP A 80 10.72 14.94 10.11
C TRP A 80 9.90 15.90 10.98
N GLY A 81 10.52 16.46 12.02
CA GLY A 81 9.89 17.45 12.89
C GLY A 81 9.62 18.80 12.23
N CYS A 82 10.09 19.03 11.00
CA CYS A 82 9.86 20.25 10.25
C CYS A 82 8.54 20.16 9.45
N PRO A 83 7.47 20.90 9.82
CA PRO A 83 6.16 20.81 9.17
C PRO A 83 6.19 21.23 7.69
N SER A 84 7.22 21.98 7.29
CA SER A 84 7.46 22.41 5.91
C SER A 84 7.94 21.28 4.99
N LEU A 85 8.61 20.25 5.54
CA LEU A 85 9.19 19.14 4.78
C LEU A 85 8.22 17.95 4.67
N PHE A 86 7.41 17.73 5.69
CA PHE A 86 6.45 16.63 5.74
C PHE A 86 5.06 17.17 6.13
N PRO A 87 4.25 17.62 5.15
CA PRO A 87 2.87 17.98 5.42
C PRO A 87 2.08 16.75 5.88
N GLU A 88 1.19 16.95 6.83
CA GLU A 88 0.25 15.92 7.29
C GLU A 88 -0.63 15.44 6.13
N SER A 89 -1.06 14.18 6.18
CA SER A 89 -1.85 13.59 5.09
C SER A 89 -3.15 14.36 4.84
N PRO A 90 -3.35 14.92 3.63
CA PRO A 90 -4.59 15.63 3.31
C PRO A 90 -5.83 14.74 3.43
N ARG A 91 -5.70 13.46 3.06
CA ARG A 91 -6.79 12.48 3.16
C ARG A 91 -7.18 12.20 4.61
N TRP A 92 -6.19 12.08 5.50
CA TRP A 92 -6.46 11.90 6.93
C TRP A 92 -7.13 13.13 7.55
N LEU A 93 -6.68 14.34 7.18
CA LEU A 93 -7.27 15.60 7.64
C LEU A 93 -8.75 15.73 7.19
N LEU A 94 -9.06 15.34 5.96
CA LEU A 94 -10.44 15.29 5.47
C LEU A 94 -11.28 14.24 6.20
N ALA A 95 -10.74 13.01 6.35
CA ALA A 95 -11.44 11.91 7.00
C ALA A 95 -11.70 12.15 8.50
N THR A 96 -10.83 12.92 9.16
CA THR A 96 -11.00 13.34 10.57
C THR A 96 -11.74 14.67 10.73
N ARG A 97 -12.38 15.20 9.67
CA ARG A 97 -13.14 16.47 9.66
C ARG A 97 -12.31 17.72 10.02
N GLN A 98 -10.98 17.70 9.86
CA GLN A 98 -10.11 18.87 10.00
C GLN A 98 -9.96 19.62 8.67
N LEU A 99 -11.08 20.09 8.13
CA LEU A 99 -11.18 20.64 6.77
C LEU A 99 -10.23 21.82 6.53
N GLU A 100 -10.14 22.75 7.47
CA GLU A 100 -9.29 23.96 7.37
C GLU A 100 -7.79 23.63 7.24
N LYS A 101 -7.30 22.65 8.00
CA LYS A 101 -5.89 22.22 7.89
C LYS A 101 -5.65 21.46 6.59
N GLY A 102 -6.61 20.61 6.19
CA GLY A 102 -6.56 19.88 4.92
C GLY A 102 -6.48 20.82 3.73
N ARG A 103 -7.31 21.88 3.74
CA ARG A 103 -7.31 22.96 2.72
C ARG A 103 -5.95 23.64 2.61
N LYS A 104 -5.37 24.08 3.73
CA LYS A 104 -4.05 24.74 3.74
C LYS A 104 -2.95 23.81 3.21
N GLY A 105 -2.97 22.53 3.58
CA GLY A 105 -2.01 21.54 3.08
C GLY A 105 -2.13 21.28 1.57
N LEU A 106 -3.37 21.13 1.06
CA LEU A 106 -3.64 20.96 -0.37
C LEU A 106 -3.23 22.19 -1.18
N ARG A 107 -3.50 23.40 -0.68
CA ARG A 107 -3.11 24.65 -1.34
C ARG A 107 -1.59 24.76 -1.43
N ALA A 108 -0.85 24.49 -0.34
CA ALA A 108 0.61 24.50 -0.36
C ALA A 108 1.19 23.46 -1.35
N LEU A 109 0.57 22.28 -1.46
CA LEU A 109 0.96 21.26 -2.43
C LEU A 109 0.66 21.68 -3.88
N ALA A 110 -0.48 22.34 -4.12
CA ALA A 110 -0.88 22.83 -5.44
C ALA A 110 0.03 23.97 -5.91
N GLU A 111 0.33 24.93 -5.03
CA GLU A 111 1.29 26.01 -5.26
C GLU A 111 2.69 25.45 -5.57
N GLY A 112 3.15 24.46 -4.80
CA GLY A 112 4.43 23.79 -5.04
C GLY A 112 4.51 23.02 -6.37
N ASN A 113 3.37 22.58 -6.91
CA ASN A 113 3.26 21.94 -8.22
C ASN A 113 2.96 22.92 -9.36
N GLY A 114 2.87 24.23 -9.07
CA GLY A 114 2.59 25.27 -10.07
C GLY A 114 1.14 25.27 -10.59
N VAL A 115 0.19 24.72 -9.84
CA VAL A 115 -1.23 24.69 -10.18
C VAL A 115 -1.99 25.72 -9.34
N SER A 116 -2.53 26.76 -9.97
CA SER A 116 -3.38 27.77 -9.33
C SER A 116 -4.83 27.26 -9.27
N LEU A 117 -5.27 26.77 -8.11
CA LEU A 117 -6.62 26.24 -7.87
C LEU A 117 -7.61 27.33 -7.43
N GLU A 118 -7.75 28.41 -8.22
CA GLU A 118 -8.64 29.54 -7.87
C GLU A 118 -10.10 29.33 -8.32
N ASP A 119 -10.35 28.58 -9.41
CA ASP A 119 -11.71 28.40 -9.95
C ASP A 119 -12.44 27.11 -9.49
N GLU A 120 -11.73 26.04 -9.11
CA GLU A 120 -12.35 24.74 -8.76
C GLU A 120 -12.64 24.56 -7.24
N PHE A 121 -11.98 25.32 -6.36
CA PHE A 121 -12.27 25.25 -4.91
C PHE A 121 -13.67 25.79 -4.56
N TYR A 122 -14.22 26.70 -5.37
CA TYR A 122 -15.59 27.22 -5.19
C TYR A 122 -16.67 26.13 -5.34
N SER A 123 -16.48 25.16 -6.24
CA SER A 123 -17.41 24.02 -6.39
C SER A 123 -17.28 23.03 -5.23
N GLN A 124 -16.09 22.95 -4.61
CA GLN A 124 -15.82 22.11 -3.46
C GLN A 124 -16.25 22.78 -2.13
N GLU A 125 -16.26 24.11 -2.08
CA GLU A 125 -16.80 24.92 -0.98
C GLU A 125 -18.30 24.67 -0.77
N HIS A 126 -19.09 24.56 -1.84
CA HIS A 126 -20.52 24.27 -1.73
C HIS A 126 -20.79 22.87 -1.13
N LEU A 127 -20.01 21.85 -1.55
CA LEU A 127 -20.10 20.47 -1.05
C LEU A 127 -19.58 20.32 0.39
N LEU A 128 -18.54 21.07 0.76
CA LEU A 128 -17.98 21.06 2.10
C LEU A 128 -18.83 21.88 3.09
N ALA A 129 -19.49 22.96 2.63
CA ALA A 129 -20.46 23.71 3.41
C ALA A 129 -21.71 22.87 3.72
N GLU A 130 -22.09 21.98 2.81
CA GLU A 130 -23.17 20.99 3.03
C GLU A 130 -22.76 19.95 4.11
N LEU A 131 -21.49 19.52 4.13
CA LEU A 131 -20.92 18.65 5.18
C LEU A 131 -20.74 19.37 6.53
N GLU A 132 -20.47 20.68 6.55
CA GLU A 132 -20.44 21.50 7.76
C GLU A 132 -21.86 21.76 8.32
N SER A 133 -22.87 21.79 7.44
CA SER A 133 -24.28 21.98 7.80
C SER A 133 -24.90 20.79 8.54
N GLU A 134 -24.35 19.57 8.41
CA GLU A 134 -24.88 18.36 9.10
C GLU A 134 -24.35 18.15 10.54
N GLY A 135 -23.60 19.10 11.09
CA GLY A 135 -23.36 19.15 12.53
C GLY A 135 -22.03 18.53 13.00
N ALA A 136 -21.39 19.34 13.84
CA ALA A 136 -20.19 19.19 14.64
C ALA A 136 -18.81 19.34 13.94
N PRO A 137 -18.02 20.38 14.34
CA PRO A 137 -16.63 20.59 13.96
C PRO A 137 -15.63 19.74 14.78
N LEU A 138 -16.11 18.72 15.51
CA LEU A 138 -15.22 17.86 16.29
C LEU A 138 -14.56 16.82 15.40
N PRO A 139 -13.25 16.58 15.57
CA PRO A 139 -12.56 15.54 14.84
C PRO A 139 -13.11 14.16 15.22
N CYS A 140 -13.55 13.40 14.21
CA CYS A 140 -14.02 12.03 14.42
C CYS A 140 -12.81 11.09 14.46
N TYR A 141 -12.47 10.62 15.66
CA TYR A 141 -11.44 9.61 15.84
C TYR A 141 -12.10 8.25 16.00
N HIS A 142 -11.76 7.32 15.12
CA HIS A 142 -12.22 5.93 15.22
C HIS A 142 -11.25 5.13 16.08
N THR A 143 -11.78 4.41 17.06
CA THR A 143 -10.97 3.53 17.90
C THR A 143 -10.64 2.25 17.15
N LEU A 144 -9.46 1.68 17.38
CA LEU A 144 -9.08 0.36 16.84
C LEU A 144 -10.11 -0.74 17.12
N CYS A 145 -10.79 -0.67 18.27
CA CYS A 145 -11.87 -1.57 18.65
C CYS A 145 -13.05 -1.57 17.66
N GLU A 146 -13.32 -0.45 16.98
CA GLU A 146 -14.39 -0.35 15.99
C GLU A 146 -14.08 -1.11 14.70
N VAL A 147 -12.80 -1.30 14.37
CA VAL A 147 -12.38 -2.15 13.25
C VAL A 147 -12.79 -3.60 13.47
N PHE A 148 -12.72 -4.08 14.71
CA PHE A 148 -13.19 -5.43 15.06
C PHE A 148 -14.72 -5.56 14.98
N SER A 149 -15.45 -4.45 15.08
CA SER A 149 -16.91 -4.40 14.89
C SER A 149 -17.29 -4.55 13.40
N THR A 150 -16.44 -4.06 12.50
CA THR A 150 -16.65 -4.12 11.04
C THR A 150 -16.27 -5.48 10.45
N ARG A 151 -17.26 -6.26 9.99
CA ARG A 151 -17.09 -7.67 9.64
C ARG A 151 -16.27 -7.92 8.37
N VAL A 152 -16.43 -7.07 7.35
CA VAL A 152 -15.75 -7.21 6.06
C VAL A 152 -14.32 -6.69 6.16
N ILE A 153 -14.10 -5.53 6.79
CA ILE A 153 -12.77 -4.93 6.95
C ILE A 153 -11.90 -5.83 7.83
N TRP A 154 -12.41 -6.28 8.98
CA TRP A 154 -11.68 -7.20 9.87
C TRP A 154 -11.30 -8.50 9.16
N LYS A 155 -12.26 -9.11 8.44
CA LYS A 155 -12.01 -10.35 7.68
C LYS A 155 -10.92 -10.15 6.62
N ASN A 156 -10.99 -9.08 5.83
CA ASN A 156 -9.98 -8.81 4.79
C ASN A 156 -8.60 -8.57 5.42
N SER A 157 -8.54 -7.84 6.54
CA SER A 157 -7.32 -7.58 7.29
C SER A 157 -6.70 -8.85 7.85
N LEU A 158 -7.53 -9.73 8.43
CA LEU A 158 -7.10 -11.02 8.97
C LEU A 158 -6.52 -11.92 7.88
N ILE A 159 -7.17 -11.98 6.71
CA ILE A 159 -6.67 -12.80 5.60
C ILE A 159 -5.32 -12.26 5.10
N LEU A 160 -5.19 -10.95 4.88
CA LEU A 160 -3.94 -10.34 4.42
C LEU A 160 -2.82 -10.45 5.46
N GLY A 161 -3.14 -10.30 6.75
CA GLY A 161 -2.22 -10.54 7.86
C GLY A 161 -1.75 -11.99 7.91
N PHE A 162 -2.66 -12.95 7.75
CA PHE A 162 -2.34 -14.37 7.71
C PHE A 162 -1.47 -14.73 6.50
N THR A 163 -1.78 -14.20 5.31
CA THR A 163 -0.96 -14.39 4.11
C THR A 163 0.44 -13.79 4.27
N ALA A 164 0.57 -12.60 4.89
CA ALA A 164 1.87 -11.98 5.16
C ALA A 164 2.69 -12.75 6.21
N PHE A 165 2.04 -13.27 7.26
CA PHE A 165 2.65 -14.17 8.25
C PHE A 165 3.20 -15.43 7.60
N ILE A 166 2.43 -16.07 6.71
CA ILE A 166 2.87 -17.28 6.01
C ILE A 166 4.00 -17.00 5.04
N GLY A 167 3.88 -15.94 4.22
CA GLY A 167 4.91 -15.57 3.26
C GLY A 167 6.27 -15.37 3.95
N SER A 168 6.27 -14.57 5.02
CA SER A 168 7.48 -14.30 5.80
C SER A 168 8.02 -15.51 6.60
N GLY A 169 7.13 -16.37 7.11
CA GLY A 169 7.54 -17.60 7.80
C GLY A 169 8.15 -18.64 6.86
N ILE A 170 7.50 -18.91 5.72
CA ILE A 170 7.98 -19.86 4.71
C ILE A 170 9.31 -19.40 4.10
N GLN A 171 9.48 -18.09 3.89
CA GLN A 171 10.73 -17.51 3.41
C GLN A 171 11.94 -17.94 4.26
N HIS A 172 11.76 -17.96 5.59
CA HIS A 172 12.82 -18.38 6.50
C HIS A 172 13.19 -19.86 6.30
N CYS A 173 12.19 -20.73 6.15
CA CYS A 173 12.40 -22.16 5.86
C CYS A 173 13.22 -22.36 4.56
N PHE A 174 12.93 -21.59 3.50
CA PHE A 174 13.73 -21.66 2.27
C PHE A 174 15.14 -21.13 2.46
N THR A 175 15.30 -20.02 3.20
CA THR A 175 16.63 -19.43 3.47
C THR A 175 17.53 -20.40 4.22
N ARG A 176 16.98 -21.23 5.11
CA ARG A 176 17.70 -22.28 5.83
C ARG A 176 18.29 -23.34 4.89
N ASN A 177 17.59 -23.69 3.81
CA ASN A 177 18.08 -24.65 2.82
C ASN A 177 19.28 -24.13 2.01
N LEU A 178 19.57 -22.83 2.06
CA LEU A 178 20.77 -22.25 1.43
C LEU A 178 22.02 -22.40 2.30
N ALA A 179 21.91 -22.72 3.60
CA ALA A 179 23.04 -22.77 4.53
C ALA A 179 24.16 -23.75 4.12
N PRO A 180 23.89 -24.97 3.61
CA PRO A 180 24.93 -25.91 3.21
C PRO A 180 25.73 -25.48 1.97
N TYR A 181 25.13 -24.66 1.10
CA TYR A 181 25.67 -24.36 -0.23
C TYR A 181 26.58 -23.13 -0.25
N LEU A 182 26.63 -22.37 0.84
CA LEU A 182 27.21 -21.04 0.86
C LEU A 182 28.28 -20.91 1.96
N PRO A 183 29.53 -21.31 1.70
CA PRO A 183 30.63 -21.15 2.64
C PRO A 183 31.02 -19.68 2.90
N GLN A 184 30.45 -18.71 2.16
CA GLN A 184 30.73 -17.29 2.30
C GLN A 184 29.50 -16.54 2.81
N PHE A 185 29.58 -16.01 4.04
CA PHE A 185 28.54 -15.20 4.71
C PHE A 185 27.95 -14.07 3.85
N HIS A 186 28.75 -13.53 2.92
CA HIS A 186 28.35 -12.41 2.06
C HIS A 186 27.41 -12.84 0.92
N PHE A 187 27.54 -14.06 0.38
CA PHE A 187 26.79 -14.46 -0.80
C PHE A 187 25.29 -14.62 -0.50
N SER A 188 24.92 -15.24 0.62
CA SER A 188 23.52 -15.42 1.02
C SER A 188 22.83 -14.07 1.24
N TYR A 189 23.55 -13.11 1.81
CA TYR A 189 23.08 -11.74 2.01
C TYR A 189 22.76 -11.04 0.69
N PHE A 190 23.73 -11.02 -0.25
CA PHE A 190 23.54 -10.39 -1.56
C PHE A 190 22.50 -11.10 -2.41
N LEU A 191 22.41 -12.42 -2.32
CA LEU A 191 21.38 -13.21 -3.00
C LEU A 191 19.98 -12.84 -2.50
N LEU A 192 19.80 -12.73 -1.17
CA LEU A 192 18.50 -12.37 -0.61
C LEU A 192 18.07 -10.96 -1.03
N ALA A 193 18.99 -9.99 -0.98
CA ALA A 193 18.75 -8.62 -1.45
C ALA A 193 18.42 -8.57 -2.96
N ALA A 194 19.13 -9.36 -3.78
CA ALA A 194 18.86 -9.47 -5.21
C ALA A 194 17.48 -10.08 -5.50
N LEU A 195 17.08 -11.11 -4.75
CA LEU A 195 15.74 -11.72 -4.87
C LEU A 195 14.63 -10.77 -4.43
N GLU A 196 14.91 -9.90 -3.45
CA GLU A 196 13.99 -8.86 -3.04
C GLU A 196 13.80 -7.78 -4.13
N ALA A 197 14.88 -7.33 -4.77
CA ALA A 197 14.79 -6.45 -5.94
C ALA A 197 14.05 -7.12 -7.11
N ALA A 198 14.32 -8.41 -7.36
CA ALA A 198 13.63 -9.17 -8.40
C ALA A 198 12.12 -9.28 -8.11
N ALA A 199 11.73 -9.51 -6.85
CA ALA A 199 10.33 -9.52 -6.43
C ALA A 199 9.66 -8.14 -6.63
N CYS A 200 10.34 -7.05 -6.26
CA CYS A 200 9.85 -5.69 -6.51
C CYS A 200 9.60 -5.44 -8.01
N LEU A 201 10.57 -5.78 -8.86
CA LEU A 201 10.47 -5.61 -10.30
C LEU A 201 9.34 -6.46 -10.90
N PHE A 202 9.22 -7.72 -10.46
CA PHE A 202 8.15 -8.62 -10.86
C PHE A 202 6.76 -8.04 -10.52
N LEU A 203 6.60 -7.50 -9.31
CA LEU A 203 5.34 -6.88 -8.89
C LEU A 203 5.03 -5.62 -9.70
N CYS A 204 6.02 -4.76 -9.99
CA CYS A 204 5.84 -3.58 -10.85
C CYS A 204 5.22 -3.93 -12.20
N VAL A 205 5.77 -4.95 -12.86
CA VAL A 205 5.40 -5.34 -14.23
C VAL A 205 4.04 -6.05 -14.26
N THR A 206 3.74 -6.84 -13.24
CA THR A 206 2.61 -7.78 -13.26
C THR A 206 1.35 -7.17 -12.63
N VAL A 207 1.45 -6.47 -11.48
CA VAL A 207 0.31 -6.02 -10.66
C VAL A 207 -0.63 -5.06 -11.37
N ASN A 208 -0.08 -4.12 -12.14
CA ASN A 208 -0.89 -3.20 -12.91
C ASN A 208 -1.60 -3.89 -14.10
N ARG A 209 -1.00 -4.94 -14.69
CA ARG A 209 -1.56 -5.65 -15.85
C ARG A 209 -2.64 -6.64 -15.45
N VAL A 210 -2.36 -7.55 -14.52
CA VAL A 210 -3.26 -8.67 -14.19
C VAL A 210 -4.25 -8.31 -13.08
N GLY A 211 -3.84 -7.51 -12.09
CA GLY A 211 -4.62 -7.22 -10.87
C GLY A 211 -3.92 -7.74 -9.61
N ARG A 212 -4.39 -7.33 -8.44
CA ARG A 212 -3.68 -7.59 -7.16
C ARG A 212 -3.97 -9.01 -6.68
N ARG A 213 -5.24 -9.41 -6.65
CA ARG A 213 -5.67 -10.74 -6.18
C ARG A 213 -5.12 -11.91 -7.01
N PRO A 214 -5.19 -11.92 -8.36
CA PRO A 214 -4.71 -13.07 -9.13
C PRO A 214 -3.21 -13.30 -8.97
N ILE A 215 -2.41 -12.23 -8.85
CA ILE A 215 -0.96 -12.35 -8.64
C ILE A 215 -0.65 -12.81 -7.23
N LEU A 216 -1.35 -12.28 -6.22
CA LEU A 216 -1.20 -12.74 -4.84
C LEU A 216 -1.51 -14.24 -4.74
N LEU A 217 -2.59 -14.68 -5.39
CA LEU A 217 -2.98 -16.08 -5.46
C LEU A 217 -1.92 -16.92 -6.20
N LEU A 218 -1.45 -16.48 -7.36
CA LEU A 218 -0.40 -17.17 -8.13
C LEU A 218 0.89 -17.34 -7.31
N CYS A 219 1.40 -16.27 -6.72
CA CYS A 219 2.65 -16.32 -5.95
C CYS A 219 2.49 -17.19 -4.71
N THR A 220 1.32 -17.15 -4.04
CA THR A 220 1.05 -18.00 -2.87
C THR A 220 0.98 -19.49 -3.26
N ILE A 221 0.35 -19.82 -4.39
CA ILE A 221 0.32 -21.19 -4.91
C ILE A 221 1.74 -21.66 -5.26
N LEU A 222 2.53 -20.85 -5.99
CA LEU A 222 3.90 -21.22 -6.36
C LEU A 222 4.79 -21.39 -5.13
N THR A 223 4.63 -20.55 -4.12
CA THR A 223 5.31 -20.67 -2.82
C THR A 223 4.92 -21.97 -2.10
N GLY A 224 3.63 -22.29 -2.07
CA GLY A 224 3.12 -23.53 -1.46
C GLY A 224 3.58 -24.79 -2.19
N ILE A 225 3.56 -24.79 -3.52
CA ILE A 225 4.07 -25.88 -4.36
C ILE A 225 5.57 -26.07 -4.11
N ALA A 226 6.36 -24.99 -4.12
CA ALA A 226 7.79 -25.08 -3.84
C ALA A 226 8.07 -25.67 -2.44
N SER A 227 7.31 -25.25 -1.42
CA SER A 227 7.42 -25.80 -0.08
C SER A 227 7.03 -27.27 -0.01
N LEU A 228 5.98 -27.70 -0.71
CA LEU A 228 5.53 -29.10 -0.75
C LEU A 228 6.52 -30.00 -1.48
N LEU A 229 7.08 -29.55 -2.61
CA LEU A 229 8.11 -30.29 -3.32
C LEU A 229 9.37 -30.45 -2.48
N LEU A 230 9.81 -29.38 -1.81
CA LEU A 230 10.91 -29.48 -0.85
C LEU A 230 10.58 -30.49 0.26
N LEU A 231 9.41 -30.40 0.90
CA LEU A 231 9.04 -31.36 1.94
C LEU A 231 9.03 -32.82 1.46
N ALA A 232 8.36 -33.11 0.34
CA ALA A 232 8.13 -34.47 -0.12
C ALA A 232 9.39 -35.12 -0.71
N LEU A 233 10.25 -34.33 -1.34
CA LEU A 233 11.29 -34.83 -2.22
C LEU A 233 12.71 -34.46 -1.79
N THR A 234 12.93 -33.76 -0.66
CA THR A 234 14.29 -33.38 -0.21
C THR A 234 15.26 -34.56 -0.16
N GLN A 235 14.81 -35.77 0.23
CA GLN A 235 15.66 -36.96 0.31
C GLN A 235 15.99 -37.59 -1.05
N TYR A 236 15.24 -37.25 -2.10
CA TYR A 236 15.32 -37.85 -3.44
C TYR A 236 15.82 -36.85 -4.51
N LEU A 237 15.89 -35.56 -4.17
CA LEU A 237 16.28 -34.50 -5.09
C LEU A 237 17.79 -34.31 -5.11
N LEU A 238 18.30 -33.97 -6.28
CA LEU A 238 19.65 -33.45 -6.42
C LEU A 238 19.76 -32.10 -5.73
N ASP A 239 20.90 -31.85 -5.09
CA ASP A 239 21.25 -30.63 -4.38
C ASP A 239 20.95 -29.34 -5.18
N TRP A 240 21.27 -29.34 -6.47
CA TRP A 240 21.00 -28.20 -7.37
C TRP A 240 19.50 -27.90 -7.54
N ILE A 241 18.65 -28.92 -7.51
CA ILE A 241 17.19 -28.76 -7.62
C ILE A 241 16.65 -28.14 -6.33
N ILE A 242 17.15 -28.59 -5.16
CA ILE A 242 16.82 -28.03 -3.85
C ILE A 242 17.19 -26.54 -3.81
N LEU A 243 18.36 -26.18 -4.33
CA LEU A 243 18.81 -24.80 -4.41
C LEU A 243 17.90 -23.94 -5.29
N ILE A 244 17.61 -24.37 -6.52
CA ILE A 244 16.75 -23.63 -7.46
C ILE A 244 15.36 -23.43 -6.86
N LEU A 245 14.78 -24.48 -6.27
CA LEU A 245 13.45 -24.43 -5.69
C LEU A 245 13.38 -23.53 -4.45
N SER A 246 14.45 -23.50 -3.65
CA SER A 246 14.56 -22.62 -2.49
C SER A 246 14.71 -21.16 -2.90
N VAL A 247 15.56 -20.86 -3.89
CA VAL A 247 15.74 -19.50 -4.45
C VAL A 247 14.43 -18.96 -5.03
N LEU A 248 13.73 -19.81 -5.80
CA LEU A 248 12.45 -19.45 -6.40
C LEU A 248 11.36 -19.26 -5.34
N GLY A 249 11.33 -20.14 -4.32
CA GLY A 249 10.46 -20.02 -3.16
C GLY A 249 10.67 -18.73 -2.37
N ILE A 250 11.93 -18.32 -2.18
CA ILE A 250 12.28 -17.03 -1.53
C ILE A 250 11.71 -15.87 -2.34
N ALA A 251 11.97 -15.82 -3.65
CA ALA A 251 11.46 -14.73 -4.50
C ALA A 251 9.93 -14.62 -4.46
N TYR A 252 9.20 -15.74 -4.58
CA TYR A 252 7.74 -15.72 -4.50
C TYR A 252 7.22 -15.35 -3.11
N SER A 253 7.85 -15.84 -2.05
CA SER A 253 7.46 -15.52 -0.66
C SER A 253 7.65 -14.03 -0.32
N GLN A 254 8.72 -13.41 -0.84
CA GLN A 254 8.94 -11.96 -0.76
C GLN A 254 7.84 -11.21 -1.52
N ALA A 255 7.54 -11.63 -2.75
CA ALA A 255 6.45 -11.04 -3.54
C ALA A 255 5.08 -11.16 -2.85
N VAL A 256 4.78 -12.30 -2.22
CA VAL A 256 3.55 -12.50 -1.42
C VAL A 256 3.47 -11.52 -0.26
N THR A 257 4.56 -11.37 0.50
CA THR A 257 4.60 -10.50 1.69
C THR A 257 4.44 -9.03 1.29
N MET A 258 5.21 -8.56 0.30
CA MET A 258 5.11 -7.19 -0.22
C MET A 258 3.71 -6.89 -0.80
N LEU A 259 3.18 -7.80 -1.62
CA LEU A 259 1.87 -7.60 -2.23
C LEU A 259 0.73 -7.67 -1.20
N SER A 260 0.86 -8.46 -0.14
CA SER A 260 -0.14 -8.51 0.94
C SER A 260 -0.22 -7.19 1.70
N ILE A 261 0.93 -6.59 2.04
CA ILE A 261 0.99 -5.28 2.72
C ILE A 261 0.48 -4.17 1.78
N PHE A 262 0.86 -4.21 0.50
CA PHE A 262 0.35 -3.27 -0.50
C PHE A 262 -1.18 -3.39 -0.68
N PHE A 263 -1.68 -4.60 -0.84
CA PHE A 263 -3.10 -4.84 -1.02
C PHE A 263 -3.90 -4.46 0.23
N ALA A 264 -3.36 -4.68 1.43
CA ALA A 264 -3.96 -4.20 2.67
C ALA A 264 -4.13 -2.70 2.68
N SER A 265 -3.18 -1.96 2.13
CA SER A 265 -3.25 -0.51 2.08
C SER A 265 -4.35 0.02 1.15
N GLU A 266 -4.70 -0.74 0.11
CA GLU A 266 -5.79 -0.41 -0.81
C GLU A 266 -7.18 -0.79 -0.25
N VAL A 267 -7.26 -1.80 0.62
CA VAL A 267 -8.53 -2.31 1.20
C VAL A 267 -8.89 -1.64 2.52
N LEU A 268 -7.88 -1.20 3.30
CA LEU A 268 -8.11 -0.58 4.60
C LEU A 268 -8.57 0.89 4.46
N PRO A 269 -9.62 1.31 5.19
CA PRO A 269 -10.09 2.69 5.16
C PRO A 269 -9.08 3.65 5.76
N THR A 270 -8.97 4.86 5.20
CA THR A 270 -7.98 5.88 5.62
C THR A 270 -7.93 6.09 7.14
N VAL A 271 -9.09 6.18 7.80
CA VAL A 271 -9.24 6.41 9.25
C VAL A 271 -8.54 5.36 10.13
N VAL A 272 -8.46 4.11 9.67
CA VAL A 272 -7.91 2.97 10.44
C VAL A 272 -6.77 2.27 9.71
N ARG A 273 -6.34 2.80 8.56
CA ARG A 273 -5.33 2.21 7.69
C ARG A 273 -4.01 2.05 8.40
N GLY A 274 -3.53 3.09 9.07
CA GLY A 274 -2.24 3.05 9.76
C GLY A 274 -2.20 1.90 10.77
N ALA A 275 -3.24 1.78 11.58
CA ALA A 275 -3.30 0.76 12.62
C ALA A 275 -3.54 -0.66 12.05
N GLY A 276 -4.39 -0.82 11.04
CA GLY A 276 -4.59 -2.10 10.35
C GLY A 276 -3.34 -2.59 9.61
N LEU A 277 -2.62 -1.69 8.93
CA LEU A 277 -1.33 -2.00 8.31
C LEU A 277 -0.29 -2.37 9.36
N GLY A 278 -0.26 -1.66 10.50
CA GLY A 278 0.60 -1.99 11.63
C GLY A 278 0.40 -3.42 12.13
N LEU A 279 -0.85 -3.87 12.28
CA LEU A 279 -1.17 -5.25 12.67
C LEU A 279 -0.72 -6.29 11.63
N ILE A 280 -0.95 -6.01 10.35
CA ILE A 280 -0.55 -6.92 9.24
C ILE A 280 0.97 -7.01 9.15
N MET A 281 1.67 -5.89 9.29
CA MET A 281 3.12 -5.85 9.36
C MET A 281 3.67 -6.59 10.58
N ALA A 282 3.04 -6.40 11.75
CA ALA A 282 3.40 -7.12 12.96
C ALA A 282 3.24 -8.64 12.77
N ALA A 283 2.14 -9.10 12.13
CA ALA A 283 1.96 -10.50 11.79
C ALA A 283 3.07 -11.03 10.87
N SER A 284 3.52 -10.23 9.88
CA SER A 284 4.69 -10.57 9.06
C SER A 284 5.98 -10.69 9.90
N PHE A 285 6.23 -9.76 10.83
CA PHE A 285 7.39 -9.86 11.73
C PHE A 285 7.33 -11.10 12.64
N VAL A 286 6.14 -11.47 13.13
CA VAL A 286 5.96 -12.74 13.89
C VAL A 286 6.31 -13.94 13.02
N GLY A 287 5.97 -13.91 11.72
CA GLY A 287 6.38 -14.94 10.76
C GLY A 287 7.91 -15.05 10.63
N LYS A 288 8.61 -13.92 10.48
CA LYS A 288 10.09 -13.89 10.46
C LYS A 288 10.70 -14.36 11.79
N ALA A 289 10.10 -13.99 12.92
CA ALA A 289 10.55 -14.34 14.27
C ALA A 289 10.30 -15.83 14.62
N ALA A 290 9.36 -16.49 13.95
CA ALA A 290 9.13 -17.91 14.11
C ALA A 290 10.38 -18.73 13.71
N GLY A 291 11.18 -18.24 12.75
CA GLY A 291 12.39 -18.92 12.27
C GLY A 291 13.42 -19.26 13.35
N PRO A 292 14.00 -18.26 14.06
CA PRO A 292 14.94 -18.51 15.15
C PRO A 292 14.41 -19.41 16.27
N ILE A 293 13.10 -19.38 16.54
CA ILE A 293 12.45 -20.26 17.52
C ILE A 293 12.50 -21.72 17.04
N MET A 294 12.33 -21.94 15.73
CA MET A 294 12.40 -23.26 15.11
C MET A 294 13.82 -23.83 15.07
N ASP A 295 14.83 -22.98 14.94
CA ASP A 295 16.24 -23.41 14.98
C ASP A 295 16.71 -23.87 16.37
N ILE A 296 16.11 -23.34 17.45
CA ILE A 296 16.42 -23.75 18.84
C ILE A 296 15.90 -25.16 19.13
N GLN A 297 14.81 -25.60 18.47
CA GLN A 297 14.24 -26.94 18.62
C GLN A 297 14.96 -27.99 17.76
N ASN A 298 16.23 -28.25 18.13
CA ASN A 298 16.98 -29.49 17.94
C ASN A 298 16.40 -30.52 16.96
N ASN A 299 16.87 -30.52 15.70
CA ASN A 299 16.91 -31.57 14.64
C ASN A 299 15.75 -32.59 14.42
N ARG A 300 14.74 -32.68 15.27
CA ARG A 300 13.62 -33.63 15.19
C ARG A 300 12.34 -33.00 14.65
N GLY A 301 12.30 -31.67 14.53
CA GLY A 301 11.11 -30.93 14.10
C GLY A 301 11.01 -30.65 12.60
N PHE A 302 12.06 -30.85 11.80
CA PHE A 302 12.11 -30.36 10.40
C PHE A 302 10.89 -30.76 9.55
N PHE A 303 10.46 -32.02 9.67
CA PHE A 303 9.28 -32.53 8.99
C PHE A 303 7.98 -31.85 9.48
N LEU A 304 7.82 -31.69 10.80
CA LEU A 304 6.62 -31.08 11.39
C LEU A 304 6.42 -29.63 10.93
N HIS A 305 7.49 -28.86 10.82
CA HIS A 305 7.42 -27.44 10.43
C HIS A 305 6.98 -27.27 8.98
N HIS A 306 7.55 -28.05 8.06
CA HIS A 306 7.15 -28.00 6.66
C HIS A 306 5.70 -28.44 6.45
N VAL A 307 5.22 -29.43 7.21
CA VAL A 307 3.80 -29.86 7.17
C VAL A 307 2.88 -28.73 7.66
N VAL A 308 3.22 -28.08 8.78
CA VAL A 308 2.44 -26.96 9.33
C VAL A 308 2.40 -25.80 8.33
N PHE A 309 3.53 -25.38 7.79
CA PHE A 309 3.57 -24.29 6.82
C PHE A 309 2.89 -24.62 5.48
N ALA A 310 2.99 -25.86 5.00
CA ALA A 310 2.26 -26.31 3.82
C ALA A 310 0.74 -26.28 4.03
N SER A 311 0.26 -26.73 5.20
CA SER A 311 -1.15 -26.66 5.55
C SER A 311 -1.66 -25.21 5.62
N PHE A 312 -0.85 -24.31 6.20
CA PHE A 312 -1.14 -22.89 6.25
C PHE A 312 -1.12 -22.24 4.87
N ALA A 313 -0.22 -22.64 3.98
CA ALA A 313 -0.21 -22.17 2.59
C ALA A 313 -1.51 -22.53 1.86
N ILE A 314 -2.02 -23.76 2.00
CA ILE A 314 -3.31 -24.17 1.44
C ILE A 314 -4.44 -23.32 2.02
N LEU A 315 -4.46 -23.13 3.34
CA LEU A 315 -5.46 -22.29 4.01
C LEU A 315 -5.40 -20.83 3.55
N SER A 316 -4.19 -20.30 3.29
CA SER A 316 -3.97 -18.97 2.74
C SER A 316 -4.55 -18.85 1.33
N VAL A 317 -4.31 -19.83 0.44
CA VAL A 317 -4.88 -19.84 -0.91
C VAL A 317 -6.41 -19.81 -0.85
N LEU A 318 -7.02 -20.67 -0.03
CA LEU A 318 -8.47 -20.69 0.18
C LEU A 318 -8.98 -19.34 0.70
N SER A 319 -8.25 -18.73 1.64
CA SER A 319 -8.59 -17.43 2.22
C SER A 319 -8.49 -16.29 1.20
N ILE A 320 -7.44 -16.25 0.38
CA ILE A 320 -7.23 -15.25 -0.68
C ILE A 320 -8.37 -15.29 -1.71
N MET A 321 -8.99 -16.46 -1.93
CA MET A 321 -10.15 -16.54 -2.81
C MET A 321 -11.35 -15.71 -2.30
N LEU A 322 -11.45 -15.45 -1.01
CA LEU A 322 -12.53 -14.64 -0.42
C LEU A 322 -12.31 -13.12 -0.58
N LEU A 323 -11.13 -12.68 -1.02
CA LEU A 323 -10.82 -11.25 -1.14
C LEU A 323 -11.52 -10.60 -2.34
N PRO A 324 -11.96 -9.33 -2.20
CA PRO A 324 -12.36 -8.51 -3.34
C PRO A 324 -11.16 -8.23 -4.26
N GLU A 325 -11.38 -7.71 -5.47
CA GLU A 325 -10.29 -7.17 -6.30
C GLU A 325 -10.21 -5.66 -6.09
N SER A 326 -9.02 -5.11 -5.84
CA SER A 326 -8.80 -3.66 -5.64
C SER A 326 -8.45 -2.91 -6.92
N LYS A 327 -8.09 -3.60 -8.02
CA LYS A 327 -7.71 -2.94 -9.28
C LYS A 327 -8.80 -1.96 -9.76
N GLY A 328 -8.40 -0.70 -9.91
CA GLY A 328 -9.23 0.36 -10.48
C GLY A 328 -10.26 0.96 -9.51
N ARG A 329 -10.19 0.65 -8.21
CA ARG A 329 -11.04 1.25 -7.16
C ARG A 329 -10.30 2.37 -6.42
N GLY A 330 -11.05 3.35 -5.93
CA GLY A 330 -10.54 4.38 -5.02
C GLY A 330 -10.13 3.79 -3.66
N LEU A 331 -9.40 4.57 -2.84
CA LEU A 331 -9.17 4.15 -1.45
C LEU A 331 -10.46 4.34 -0.66
N PRO A 332 -10.80 3.39 0.23
CA PRO A 332 -11.89 3.63 1.14
C PRO A 332 -11.52 4.76 2.10
N GLU A 333 -12.37 5.77 2.17
CA GLU A 333 -12.17 6.91 3.07
C GLU A 333 -12.88 6.68 4.40
N SER A 334 -14.08 6.11 4.38
CA SER A 334 -14.90 5.80 5.55
C SER A 334 -15.01 4.29 5.86
N LEU A 335 -15.43 3.94 7.09
CA LEU A 335 -15.72 2.57 7.47
C LEU A 335 -16.88 1.95 6.65
N HIS A 336 -17.88 2.76 6.27
CA HIS A 336 -18.99 2.30 5.45
C HIS A 336 -18.53 1.88 4.05
N ASP A 337 -17.64 2.67 3.43
CA ASP A 337 -17.06 2.33 2.14
C ASP A 337 -16.27 1.01 2.22
N GLY A 338 -15.45 0.83 3.26
CA GLY A 338 -14.75 -0.44 3.51
C GLY A 338 -15.66 -1.66 3.68
N GLU A 339 -16.80 -1.51 4.36
CA GLU A 339 -17.78 -2.59 4.53
C GLU A 339 -18.56 -2.93 3.24
N SER A 340 -18.70 -1.94 2.35
CA SER A 340 -19.33 -2.12 1.04
C SER A 340 -18.46 -2.93 0.06
N GLN A 341 -17.17 -3.11 0.34
CA GLN A 341 -16.20 -3.85 -0.49
C GLN A 341 -16.39 -5.37 -0.41
N ARG A 342 -17.59 -5.85 -0.74
CA ARG A 342 -17.87 -7.28 -0.85
C ARG A 342 -17.41 -7.85 -2.19
N ARG A 343 -17.02 -9.12 -2.14
CA ARG A 343 -16.75 -9.92 -3.33
C ARG A 343 -18.05 -10.06 -4.14
N PRO A 344 -18.04 -9.81 -5.47
CA PRO A 344 -19.15 -10.26 -6.31
C PRO A 344 -19.25 -11.80 -6.25
N PRO A 345 -20.46 -12.38 -6.25
CA PRO A 345 -20.63 -13.83 -6.11
C PRO A 345 -19.89 -14.59 -7.22
N LEU A 346 -19.25 -15.70 -6.84
CA LEU A 346 -18.46 -16.57 -7.74
C LEU A 346 -19.25 -17.05 -8.95
N PHE A 347 -20.54 -17.30 -8.74
CA PHE A 347 -21.49 -17.58 -9.79
C PHE A 347 -22.24 -16.29 -10.07
N ARG A 348 -21.98 -15.67 -11.23
CA ARG A 348 -22.97 -14.79 -11.85
C ARG A 348 -24.18 -15.69 -12.15
N SER A 349 -25.13 -15.76 -11.23
CA SER A 349 -26.48 -16.13 -11.62
C SER A 349 -26.85 -15.09 -12.67
N SER A 350 -26.90 -15.51 -13.93
CA SER A 350 -27.49 -14.74 -15.01
C SER A 350 -28.99 -14.66 -14.74
N ARG A 351 -29.38 -13.93 -13.70
CA ARG A 351 -30.72 -13.40 -13.61
C ARG A 351 -30.72 -12.21 -14.56
N ARG A 352 -30.98 -12.54 -15.82
CA ARG A 352 -31.45 -11.63 -16.85
C ARG A 352 -32.61 -10.86 -16.20
N ARG A 353 -32.32 -9.68 -15.66
CA ARG A 353 -33.34 -8.72 -15.29
C ARG A 353 -33.81 -8.20 -16.64
N ASP A 354 -34.81 -8.85 -17.20
CA ASP A 354 -35.60 -8.29 -18.27
C ASP A 354 -36.17 -6.97 -17.73
N GLN A 355 -35.49 -5.86 -18.05
CA GLN A 355 -35.98 -4.52 -17.76
C GLN A 355 -37.09 -4.23 -18.77
N LEU A 356 -38.32 -4.58 -18.41
CA LEU A 356 -39.49 -3.90 -18.93
C LEU A 356 -39.62 -2.55 -18.22
N PRO A 357 -39.87 -1.45 -18.95
CA PRO A 357 -40.10 -0.15 -18.36
C PRO A 357 -41.52 -0.10 -17.76
N LEU A 358 -41.74 0.84 -16.84
CA LEU A 358 -43.02 1.23 -16.23
C LEU A 358 -43.39 0.50 -14.92
N LEU A 359 -43.12 1.17 -13.80
CA LEU A 359 -44.13 1.86 -12.99
C LEU A 359 -43.45 2.38 -11.72
N SER A 360 -43.43 3.70 -11.58
CA SER A 360 -43.05 4.41 -10.36
C SER A 360 -44.12 4.22 -9.28
N PRO A 361 -43.76 3.82 -8.06
CA PRO A 361 -44.48 4.24 -6.87
C PRO A 361 -43.69 5.39 -6.23
N GLN A 362 -44.22 6.61 -6.35
CA GLN A 362 -43.89 7.67 -5.40
C GLN A 362 -44.44 7.24 -4.03
N SER A 363 -43.55 6.94 -3.10
CA SER A 363 -43.84 7.09 -1.66
C SER A 363 -42.54 7.24 -0.87
N ALA A 364 -42.33 8.49 -0.46
CA ALA A 364 -41.74 8.97 0.80
C ALA A 364 -40.34 8.48 1.23
N GLY A 365 -39.40 9.44 1.23
CA GLY A 365 -38.19 9.45 2.04
C GLY A 365 -36.98 8.77 1.41
N HIS A 366 -36.17 9.51 0.63
CA HIS A 366 -34.88 9.02 0.13
C HIS A 366 -33.76 10.01 0.44
N ALA A 367 -32.81 9.51 1.24
CA ALA A 367 -31.48 10.06 1.44
C ALA A 367 -30.68 10.01 0.10
N PRO A 368 -29.95 11.07 -0.29
CA PRO A 368 -29.18 11.08 -1.53
C PRO A 368 -27.70 10.78 -1.25
N GLU A 369 -27.21 9.55 -1.48
CA GLU A 369 -25.81 9.28 -1.08
C GLU A 369 -24.99 8.25 -1.89
N ALA A 370 -25.38 7.91 -3.12
CA ALA A 370 -24.53 7.00 -3.93
C ALA A 370 -24.48 7.29 -5.43
N GLN A 371 -25.54 7.86 -6.00
CA GLN A 371 -25.60 8.14 -7.43
C GLN A 371 -24.86 9.43 -7.80
N ASP A 372 -24.91 10.46 -6.97
CA ASP A 372 -24.27 11.75 -7.26
C ASP A 372 -22.74 11.69 -7.18
N TYR A 373 -22.20 10.88 -6.26
CA TYR A 373 -20.75 10.67 -6.14
C TYR A 373 -20.15 9.90 -7.33
N ALA A 374 -20.87 8.90 -7.84
CA ALA A 374 -20.46 8.17 -9.03
C ALA A 374 -20.44 9.09 -10.28
N HIS A 375 -21.36 10.04 -10.36
CA HIS A 375 -21.36 11.08 -11.39
C HIS A 375 -20.17 12.03 -11.25
N LEU A 376 -19.79 12.41 -10.03
CA LEU A 376 -18.63 13.26 -9.74
C LEU A 376 -17.30 12.62 -10.19
N VAL A 377 -17.08 11.35 -9.85
CA VAL A 377 -15.87 10.61 -10.25
C VAL A 377 -15.82 10.40 -11.77
N THR A 378 -16.99 10.20 -12.40
CA THR A 378 -17.09 10.03 -13.86
C THR A 378 -16.85 11.35 -14.60
N ALA A 379 -17.33 12.47 -14.06
CA ALA A 379 -17.07 13.82 -14.58
C ALA A 379 -15.59 14.20 -14.47
N THR A 380 -14.98 13.95 -13.31
CA THR A 380 -13.54 14.19 -13.06
C THR A 380 -12.65 13.41 -14.03
N LYS A 381 -13.02 12.15 -14.31
CA LYS A 381 -12.33 11.30 -15.29
C LYS A 381 -12.51 11.77 -16.74
N LYS A 382 -13.65 12.37 -17.07
CA LYS A 382 -13.93 12.96 -18.39
C LYS A 382 -13.14 14.24 -18.62
N MET A 383 -12.95 15.06 -17.58
CA MET A 383 -12.13 16.28 -17.67
C MET A 383 -10.64 15.99 -17.82
N LEU A 384 -10.09 15.04 -17.06
CA LEU A 384 -8.68 14.63 -17.16
C LEU A 384 -8.32 14.00 -18.52
N SER A 385 -9.29 13.42 -19.23
CA SER A 385 -9.10 12.85 -20.58
C SER A 385 -9.32 13.88 -21.71
N SER A 386 -10.16 14.89 -21.47
CA SER A 386 -10.41 16.02 -22.35
C SER A 386 -9.17 16.93 -22.50
N HIS A 387 -8.46 17.17 -21.39
CA HIS A 387 -7.32 18.09 -21.36
C HIS A 387 -6.03 17.57 -22.04
N ARG A 388 -6.03 16.31 -22.54
CA ARG A 388 -4.92 15.76 -23.35
C ARG A 388 -5.00 16.12 -24.85
N ARG A 389 -6.03 16.85 -25.31
CA ARG A 389 -6.30 16.99 -26.76
C ARG A 389 -6.26 18.41 -27.36
N THR A 390 -5.93 19.48 -26.64
CA THR A 390 -5.93 20.81 -27.27
C THR A 390 -4.83 21.73 -26.74
N PRO A 391 -3.86 22.16 -27.57
CA PRO A 391 -3.05 23.34 -27.27
C PRO A 391 -3.83 24.62 -27.63
N PRO A 392 -3.59 25.77 -26.96
CA PRO A 392 -4.34 26.99 -27.18
C PRO A 392 -3.84 27.73 -28.43
N ARG A 393 -4.77 28.23 -29.25
CA ARG A 393 -4.53 29.30 -30.24
C ARG A 393 -4.97 30.61 -29.61
N ASP A 394 -4.07 31.58 -29.62
CA ASP A 394 -4.20 32.90 -29.02
C ASP A 394 -5.42 33.69 -29.48
N ARG A 395 -6.09 34.36 -28.51
CA ARG A 395 -7.00 35.49 -28.73
C ARG A 395 -6.18 36.78 -28.69
N GLN A 396 -5.87 37.35 -29.86
CA GLN A 396 -5.75 38.79 -30.02
C GLN A 396 -7.03 39.27 -30.69
N LEU A 397 -7.80 40.13 -30.02
CA LEU A 397 -8.72 41.13 -30.60
C LEU A 397 -9.52 41.77 -29.44
N LEU A 398 -8.92 42.78 -28.81
CA LEU A 398 -9.60 43.80 -28.03
C LEU A 398 -8.87 45.11 -28.29
N LEU A 399 -9.42 45.94 -29.18
CA LEU A 399 -9.18 47.38 -29.23
C LEU A 399 -10.29 47.98 -30.09
N GLU A 400 -11.32 48.48 -29.41
CA GLU A 400 -12.24 49.46 -29.94
C GLU A 400 -12.17 50.67 -28.98
N PRO A 401 -12.15 51.90 -29.51
CA PRO A 401 -12.87 52.98 -28.86
C PRO A 401 -13.76 53.76 -29.85
N THR A 402 -14.93 54.17 -29.36
CA THR A 402 -15.96 54.99 -30.01
C THR A 402 -15.74 56.50 -29.72
N PRO A 403 -16.63 57.45 -30.12
CA PRO A 403 -16.81 58.03 -31.46
C PRO A 403 -16.80 59.60 -31.50
N GLY A 404 -16.66 60.18 -32.71
CA GLY A 404 -17.36 61.42 -33.13
C GLY A 404 -16.67 62.79 -33.02
N SER A 405 -16.35 63.42 -34.17
CA SER A 405 -16.74 64.80 -34.58
C SER A 405 -16.11 65.23 -35.93
N ASP A 406 -16.98 65.60 -36.88
CA ASP A 406 -16.78 66.19 -38.23
C ASP A 406 -16.11 67.60 -38.24
N PRO A 407 -15.94 68.32 -39.39
CA PRO A 407 -15.99 67.97 -40.82
C PRO A 407 -14.76 68.46 -41.64
N GLN A 408 -14.71 68.07 -42.92
CA GLN A 408 -13.84 68.61 -43.98
C GLN A 408 -14.32 69.99 -44.50
N GLN A 409 -13.39 70.91 -44.79
CA GLN A 409 -13.54 71.93 -45.84
C GLN A 409 -12.16 72.44 -46.34
N GLU A 410 -12.05 72.63 -47.67
CA GLU A 410 -10.97 73.29 -48.47
C GLU A 410 -9.66 72.47 -48.63
N ILE A 411 -9.12 72.16 -49.82
CA ILE A 411 -9.13 72.77 -51.17
C ILE A 411 -9.12 71.67 -52.25
#